data_AF-A0A849R611-F1
#
_entry.id   AF-A0A849R611-F1
#
_cell.length_a   1.000
_cell.length_b   1.000
_cell.length_c   1.000
_cell.angle_alpha   90.00
_cell.angle_beta   90.00
_cell.angle_gamma   90.00
#
_symmetry.space_group_name_H-M   'P 1'
#
loop_
_entity.id
_entity.type
_entity.pdbx_description
1 polymer ?
#
loop_
_entity_poly.entity_id
_entity_poly.type
_entity_poly.pdbx_seq_one_letter_code
_entity_poly.pdbx_strand_id
1 'polypeptide(L)'
;MRQFVQTRDELYDTIITRASIPKSRIVVATAFSHTATYYRAQLIKRIEHGEIAMKGINQLILKNGTRIYINSASDTSLLGMRTDLVAIDEVMHLNIVNMASFIGNCLKVSKDVIVTDEKITERVETLRIFGFENI
;
A
#
# COMPACT_ATOMS: atom_id res chain seq x y z
N MET A 1 -2.25 1.43 -13.53
CA MET A 1 -0.85 1.04 -13.78
C MET A 1 -0.44 0.07 -12.68
N ARG A 2 0.30 -0.99 -13.02
CA ARG A 2 0.81 -1.97 -12.05
C ARG A 2 2.31 -1.78 -11.98
N GLN A 3 2.84 -1.59 -10.77
CA GLN A 3 4.26 -1.34 -10.60
C GLN A 3 4.79 -2.19 -9.45
N PHE A 4 5.84 -2.95 -9.74
CA PHE A 4 6.64 -3.63 -8.75
C PHE A 4 7.78 -2.70 -8.36
N VAL A 5 7.96 -2.46 -7.07
CA VAL A 5 9.12 -1.73 -6.55
C VAL A 5 10.03 -2.71 -5.82
N GLN A 6 11.33 -2.58 -6.03
CA GLN A 6 12.32 -3.54 -5.54
C GLN A 6 12.71 -3.24 -4.10
N THR A 7 12.58 -1.98 -3.66
CA THR A 7 12.98 -1.57 -2.31
C THR A 7 11.86 -0.86 -1.56
N ARG A 8 11.96 -0.92 -0.23
CA ARG A 8 11.07 -0.21 0.69
C ARG A 8 11.17 1.32 0.53
N ASP A 9 12.34 1.84 0.18
CA ASP A 9 12.54 3.28 -0.04
C ASP A 9 11.79 3.77 -1.28
N GLU A 10 11.82 3.02 -2.37
CA GLU A 10 11.03 3.31 -3.57
C GLU A 10 9.52 3.31 -3.29
N LEU A 11 9.05 2.41 -2.41
CA LEU A 11 7.65 2.41 -1.99
C LEU A 11 7.30 3.70 -1.24
N TYR A 12 8.14 4.12 -0.30
CA TYR A 12 7.94 5.39 0.41
C TYR A 12 7.90 6.57 -0.54
N ASP A 13 8.85 6.67 -1.45
CA ASP A 13 8.95 7.80 -2.39
C ASP A 13 7.74 7.84 -3.33
N THR A 14 7.23 6.67 -3.74
CA THR A 14 6.01 6.60 -4.54
C THR A 14 4.78 7.02 -3.75
N ILE A 15 4.64 6.59 -2.48
CA ILE A 15 3.55 7.01 -1.60
C ILE A 15 3.58 8.53 -1.43
N ILE A 16 4.74 9.13 -1.16
CA ILE A 16 4.91 10.58 -0.96
C ILE A 16 4.59 11.34 -2.24
N THR A 17 5.09 10.87 -3.38
CA THR A 17 4.78 11.46 -4.68
C THR A 17 3.28 11.48 -4.95
N ARG A 18 2.59 10.36 -4.70
CA ARG A 18 1.12 10.30 -4.83
C ARG A 18 0.40 11.14 -3.79
N ALA A 19 0.99 11.32 -2.61
CA ALA A 19 0.38 12.11 -1.56
C ALA A 19 0.38 13.62 -1.86
N SER A 20 1.29 14.07 -2.72
CA SER A 20 1.31 15.45 -3.22
C SER A 20 0.08 15.82 -4.07
N ILE A 21 -0.60 14.83 -4.67
CA ILE A 21 -1.82 15.03 -5.46
C ILE A 21 -2.97 15.42 -4.53
N PRO A 22 -3.62 16.58 -4.69
CA PRO A 22 -4.67 17.04 -3.77
C PRO A 22 -5.84 16.06 -3.65
N LYS A 23 -6.32 15.88 -2.41
CA LYS A 23 -7.47 15.01 -2.06
C LYS A 23 -7.32 13.54 -2.45
N SER A 24 -6.09 13.08 -2.71
CA SER A 24 -5.79 11.70 -3.04
C SER A 24 -6.10 10.77 -1.85
N ARG A 25 -6.51 9.54 -2.14
CA ARG A 25 -6.71 8.49 -1.12
C ARG A 25 -5.71 7.37 -1.34
N ILE A 26 -4.82 7.21 -0.38
CA ILE A 26 -3.74 6.24 -0.42
C ILE A 26 -3.96 5.24 0.70
N VAL A 27 -3.86 3.96 0.37
CA VAL A 27 -3.82 2.89 1.35
C VAL A 27 -2.42 2.29 1.34
N VAL A 28 -1.86 2.10 2.52
CA VAL A 28 -0.67 1.32 2.78
C VAL A 28 -1.10 0.09 3.57
N ALA A 29 -0.91 -1.08 2.98
CA ALA A 29 -1.19 -2.37 3.57
C ALA A 29 0.12 -3.09 3.87
N THR A 30 0.30 -3.57 5.09
CA THR A 30 1.51 -4.33 5.49
C THR A 30 1.14 -5.72 5.94
N ALA A 31 2.00 -6.72 5.75
CA ALA A 31 1.70 -8.08 6.23
C ALA A 31 1.54 -8.17 7.77
N PHE A 32 2.21 -7.30 8.51
CA PHE A 32 2.17 -7.28 9.98
C PHE A 32 1.81 -5.91 10.56
N SER A 33 1.14 -5.89 11.71
CA SER A 33 0.72 -4.65 12.40
C SER A 33 1.88 -3.80 12.93
N HIS A 34 3.00 -4.42 13.32
CA HIS A 34 4.18 -3.67 13.77
C HIS A 34 4.86 -2.95 12.60
N THR A 35 4.84 -3.55 11.40
CA THR A 35 5.30 -2.89 10.16
C THR A 35 4.42 -1.69 9.81
N ALA A 36 3.10 -1.76 9.98
CA ALA A 36 2.19 -0.62 9.78
C ALA A 36 2.56 0.56 10.70
N THR A 37 2.88 0.28 11.96
CA THR A 37 3.33 1.30 12.93
C THR A 37 4.63 1.96 12.48
N TYR A 38 5.59 1.16 12.02
CA TYR A 38 6.87 1.64 11.49
C TYR A 38 6.67 2.54 10.25
N TYR A 39 5.81 2.14 9.31
CA TYR A 39 5.46 2.94 8.13
C TYR A 39 4.92 4.30 8.50
N ARG A 40 3.99 4.34 9.46
CA ARG A 40 3.43 5.61 9.94
C ARG A 40 4.53 6.54 10.44
N ALA A 41 5.46 6.02 11.25
CA ALA A 41 6.57 6.80 11.77
C ALA A 41 7.51 7.31 10.67
N GLN A 42 7.82 6.49 9.66
CA GLN A 42 8.67 6.89 8.53
C GLN A 42 8.00 7.91 7.61
N LEU A 43 6.73 7.70 7.27
CA LEU A 43 5.95 8.65 6.47
C LEU A 43 5.84 10.00 7.18
N ILE A 44 5.65 10.03 8.50
CA ILE A 44 5.66 11.28 9.28
C ILE A 44 7.03 11.99 9.22
N LYS A 45 8.14 11.25 9.19
CA LYS A 45 9.48 11.84 9.09
C LYS A 45 9.76 12.42 7.71
N ARG A 46 9.30 11.73 6.66
CA ARG A 46 9.55 12.10 5.26
C ARG A 46 8.60 13.15 4.72
N ILE A 47 7.34 13.12 5.13
CA ILE A 47 6.37 14.17 4.82
C ILE A 47 6.68 15.34 5.77
N GLU A 48 7.08 16.49 5.21
CA GLU A 48 7.47 17.66 6.00
C GLU A 48 6.46 17.93 7.14
N HIS A 49 6.97 18.27 8.34
CA HIS A 49 6.14 18.45 9.54
C HIS A 49 5.02 19.50 9.36
N GLY A 50 5.15 20.39 8.38
CA GLY A 50 4.13 21.38 8.00
C GLY A 50 3.04 20.85 7.07
N GLU A 51 3.21 19.72 6.37
CA GLU A 51 2.25 19.22 5.39
C GLU A 51 1.16 18.34 6.00
N ILE A 52 1.35 17.86 7.24
CA ILE A 52 0.38 17.01 7.93
C ILE A 52 -0.58 17.87 8.76
N ALA A 53 -1.86 17.84 8.40
CA ALA A 53 -2.93 18.53 9.12
C ALA A 53 -3.44 17.74 10.33
N MET A 54 -3.49 16.40 10.26
CA MET A 54 -3.95 15.54 11.37
C MET A 54 -3.31 14.15 11.34
N LYS A 55 -3.06 13.59 12.54
CA LYS A 55 -2.53 12.23 12.72
C LYS A 55 -3.54 11.41 13.56
N GLY A 56 -4.05 10.32 12.99
CA GLY A 56 -4.79 9.28 13.71
C GLY A 56 -3.94 8.03 13.92
N ILE A 57 -4.48 7.03 14.62
CA ILE A 57 -3.75 5.78 14.91
C ILE A 57 -3.33 5.08 13.60
N ASN A 58 -4.25 4.99 12.64
CA ASN A 58 -4.05 4.30 11.34
C ASN A 58 -4.23 5.24 10.14
N GLN A 59 -4.16 6.56 10.33
CA GLN A 59 -4.35 7.51 9.23
C GLN A 59 -3.51 8.78 9.38
N LEU A 60 -3.09 9.33 8.25
CA LEU A 60 -2.51 10.66 8.13
C LEU A 60 -3.39 11.49 7.19
N ILE A 61 -3.69 12.73 7.58
CA ILE A 61 -4.39 13.70 6.72
C ILE A 61 -3.45 14.85 6.44
N LEU A 62 -3.23 15.13 5.16
CA LEU A 62 -2.38 16.22 4.68
C LEU A 62 -3.18 17.51 4.46
N LYS A 63 -2.49 18.65 4.45
CA LYS A 63 -3.09 19.98 4.22
C LYS A 63 -3.78 20.11 2.87
N ASN A 64 -3.26 19.44 1.84
CA ASN A 64 -3.88 19.35 0.52
C ASN A 64 -5.15 18.45 0.48
N GLY A 65 -5.58 17.93 1.63
CA GLY A 65 -6.75 17.07 1.78
C GLY A 65 -6.51 15.60 1.48
N THR A 66 -5.29 15.21 1.10
CA THR A 66 -4.91 13.81 0.89
C THR A 66 -5.00 13.01 2.18
N ARG A 67 -5.44 11.76 2.07
CA ARG A 67 -5.54 10.82 3.18
C ARG A 67 -4.71 9.59 2.91
N ILE A 68 -3.85 9.24 3.87
CA ILE A 68 -3.04 8.02 3.84
C ILE A 68 -3.52 7.13 4.97
N TYR A 69 -4.11 6.00 4.63
CA TYR A 69 -4.55 4.96 5.55
C TYR A 69 -3.46 3.90 5.65
N ILE A 70 -3.06 3.51 6.87
CA ILE A 70 -1.93 2.61 7.09
C ILE A 70 -2.41 1.49 8.01
N ASN A 71 -2.55 0.28 7.47
CA ASN A 71 -3.09 -0.87 8.21
C ASN A 71 -2.38 -2.18 7.83
N SER A 72 -2.62 -3.21 8.65
CA SER A 72 -2.29 -4.58 8.27
C SER A 72 -3.15 -5.04 7.10
N ALA A 73 -2.64 -5.88 6.22
CA ALA A 73 -3.37 -6.52 5.12
C ALA A 73 -4.52 -7.43 5.63
N SER A 74 -4.48 -7.83 6.90
CA SER A 74 -5.59 -8.51 7.57
C SER A 74 -6.79 -7.61 7.87
N ASP A 75 -6.60 -6.29 7.83
CA ASP A 75 -7.67 -5.32 8.06
C ASP A 75 -8.44 -5.07 6.75
N THR A 76 -9.62 -5.67 6.68
CA THR A 76 -10.48 -5.63 5.48
C THR A 76 -11.32 -4.36 5.40
N SER A 77 -11.29 -3.49 6.41
CA SER A 77 -12.10 -2.26 6.46
C SER A 77 -11.82 -1.30 5.31
N LEU A 78 -10.63 -1.40 4.70
CA LEU A 78 -10.20 -0.57 3.59
C LEU A 78 -10.58 -1.11 2.20
N LEU A 79 -11.01 -2.39 2.10
CA LEU A 79 -11.32 -3.05 0.84
C LEU A 79 -12.62 -2.56 0.18
N GLY A 80 -13.42 -1.74 0.86
CA GLY A 80 -14.63 -1.12 0.31
C GLY A 80 -14.42 0.31 -0.21
N MET A 81 -13.23 0.89 -0.05
CA MET A 81 -12.97 2.31 -0.35
C MET A 81 -12.38 2.46 -1.75
N ARG A 82 -12.96 3.35 -2.57
CA ARG A 82 -12.29 3.79 -3.81
C ARG A 82 -11.05 4.60 -3.46
N THR A 83 -9.89 4.12 -3.92
CA THR A 83 -8.57 4.67 -3.65
C THR A 83 -7.84 5.03 -4.94
N ASP A 84 -6.88 5.95 -4.84
CA ASP A 84 -6.01 6.34 -5.95
C ASP A 84 -4.75 5.46 -6.00
N LEU A 85 -4.26 5.03 -4.84
CA LEU A 85 -3.13 4.12 -4.71
C LEU A 85 -3.40 3.12 -3.57
N VAL A 86 -3.03 1.86 -3.81
CA VAL A 86 -2.79 0.88 -2.76
C VAL A 86 -1.32 0.45 -2.85
N ALA A 87 -0.56 0.72 -1.80
CA ALA A 87 0.81 0.24 -1.60
C ALA A 87 0.79 -0.96 -0.66
N ILE A 88 1.38 -2.07 -1.05
CA ILE A 88 1.42 -3.32 -0.26
C ILE A 88 2.87 -3.64 0.05
N ASP A 89 3.24 -3.65 1.32
CA ASP A 89 4.56 -4.06 1.77
C ASP A 89 4.57 -5.46 2.38
N GLU A 90 5.73 -6.10 2.30
CA GLU A 90 5.99 -7.43 2.88
C GLU A 90 5.01 -8.48 2.35
N VAL A 91 4.54 -8.30 1.12
CA VAL A 91 3.49 -9.12 0.50
C VAL A 91 3.88 -10.61 0.48
N MET A 92 5.18 -10.91 0.44
CA MET A 92 5.75 -12.26 0.52
C MET A 92 5.38 -13.03 1.81
N HIS A 93 5.11 -12.31 2.91
CA HIS A 93 4.72 -12.91 4.18
C HIS A 93 3.24 -13.30 4.25
N LEU A 94 2.43 -12.88 3.27
CA LEU A 94 1.08 -13.38 3.11
C LEU A 94 1.13 -14.79 2.49
N ASN A 95 0.26 -15.68 2.97
CA ASN A 95 0.03 -16.96 2.28
C ASN A 95 -0.44 -16.68 0.84
N ILE A 96 0.05 -17.43 -0.15
CA ILE A 96 -0.26 -17.28 -1.59
C ILE A 96 -1.74 -17.07 -1.88
N VAL A 97 -2.64 -17.83 -1.26
CA VAL A 97 -4.09 -17.72 -1.51
C VAL A 97 -4.63 -16.38 -1.00
N ASN A 98 -4.22 -15.99 0.21
CA ASN A 98 -4.63 -14.72 0.82
C ASN A 98 -4.02 -13.53 0.09
N MET A 99 -2.77 -13.65 -0.35
CA MET A 99 -2.04 -12.65 -1.12
C MET A 99 -2.76 -12.34 -2.43
N ALA A 100 -3.09 -13.37 -3.20
CA ALA A 100 -3.70 -13.21 -4.51
C ALA A 100 -5.12 -12.64 -4.42
N SER A 101 -5.91 -13.12 -3.45
CA SER A 101 -7.23 -12.56 -3.15
C SER A 101 -7.15 -11.09 -2.72
N PHE A 102 -6.19 -10.75 -1.84
CA PHE A 102 -5.98 -9.40 -1.36
C PHE A 102 -5.59 -8.44 -2.50
N ILE A 103 -4.56 -8.77 -3.28
CA ILE A 103 -4.14 -7.97 -4.44
C ILE A 103 -5.29 -7.83 -5.44
N GLY A 104 -6.00 -8.92 -5.73
CA GLY A 104 -7.16 -8.91 -6.62
C GLY A 104 -8.26 -7.95 -6.16
N ASN A 105 -8.51 -7.86 -4.85
CA ASN A 105 -9.45 -6.90 -4.29
C ASN A 105 -8.91 -5.45 -4.37
N CYS A 106 -7.62 -5.24 -4.07
CA CYS A 106 -6.99 -3.92 -4.23
C CYS A 106 -7.10 -3.40 -5.66
N LEU A 107 -6.94 -4.25 -6.67
CA LEU A 107 -7.07 -3.92 -8.09
C LEU A 107 -8.50 -3.53 -8.49
N LYS A 108 -9.53 -3.98 -7.78
CA LYS A 108 -10.93 -3.60 -8.05
C LYS A 108 -11.28 -2.22 -7.52
N VAL A 109 -10.59 -1.77 -6.48
CA VAL A 109 -10.96 -0.54 -5.75
C VAL A 109 -9.97 0.61 -5.93
N SER A 110 -8.77 0.31 -6.46
CA SER A 110 -7.72 1.29 -6.70
C SER A 110 -7.45 1.50 -8.18
N LYS A 111 -7.07 2.74 -8.54
CA LYS A 111 -6.52 3.03 -9.88
C LYS A 111 -5.15 2.40 -10.09
N ASP A 112 -4.33 2.40 -9.03
CA ASP A 112 -2.98 1.86 -9.05
C ASP A 112 -2.70 0.99 -7.83
N VAL A 113 -2.02 -0.13 -8.05
CA VAL A 113 -1.56 -1.02 -6.99
C VAL A 113 -0.06 -1.20 -7.16
N ILE A 114 0.67 -0.97 -6.07
CA ILE A 114 2.11 -1.08 -6.00
C ILE A 114 2.45 -2.04 -4.88
N VAL A 115 3.37 -2.95 -5.14
CA VAL A 115 3.80 -3.96 -4.18
C VAL A 115 5.31 -3.94 -4.06
N THR A 116 5.84 -4.00 -2.84
CA THR A 116 7.26 -4.25 -2.59
C THR A 116 7.52 -5.73 -2.52
N ASP A 117 8.55 -6.18 -3.22
CA ASP A 117 9.07 -7.54 -3.02
C ASP A 117 10.49 -7.69 -3.55
N GLU A 118 11.35 -8.34 -2.76
CA GLU A 118 12.67 -8.79 -3.20
C GLU A 118 12.58 -10.12 -3.99
N LYS A 119 11.44 -10.84 -3.93
CA LYS A 119 11.23 -12.19 -4.47
C LYS A 119 9.87 -12.44 -5.15
N ILE A 120 9.05 -11.41 -5.40
CA ILE A 120 7.70 -11.63 -5.99
C ILE A 120 7.83 -12.27 -7.36
N THR A 121 8.87 -11.91 -8.11
CA THR A 121 9.13 -12.41 -9.46
C THR A 121 9.17 -13.94 -9.49
N GLU A 122 9.75 -14.58 -8.47
CA GLU A 122 9.80 -16.05 -8.32
C GLU A 122 8.41 -16.64 -7.97
N ARG A 123 7.56 -15.87 -7.29
CA ARG A 123 6.19 -16.24 -6.93
C ARG A 123 5.13 -15.83 -7.96
N VAL A 124 5.42 -14.92 -8.88
CA VAL A 124 4.51 -14.54 -9.97
C VAL A 124 4.25 -15.74 -10.88
N GLU A 125 5.26 -16.58 -11.11
CA GLU A 125 5.06 -17.87 -11.79
C GLU A 125 4.09 -18.76 -11.02
N THR A 126 4.22 -18.81 -9.69
CA THR A 126 3.28 -19.54 -8.83
C THR A 126 1.88 -18.94 -8.87
N LEU A 127 1.74 -17.61 -8.90
CA LEU A 127 0.46 -16.91 -9.02
C LEU A 127 -0.22 -17.12 -10.38
N ARG A 128 0.57 -17.20 -11.47
CA ARG A 128 0.07 -17.59 -12.79
C ARG A 128 -0.51 -19.01 -12.76
N ILE A 129 0.17 -19.96 -12.09
CA ILE A 129 -0.33 -21.34 -11.90
C ILE A 129 -1.68 -21.37 -11.15
N PHE A 130 -1.93 -20.43 -10.24
CA PHE A 130 -3.21 -20.31 -9.53
C PHE A 130 -4.29 -19.47 -10.25
N GLY A 131 -4.11 -19.16 -11.55
CA GLY A 131 -5.14 -18.50 -12.36
C GLY A 131 -5.19 -16.97 -12.24
N PHE A 132 -4.14 -16.34 -11.70
CA PHE A 132 -4.00 -14.88 -11.63
C PHE A 132 -3.24 -14.33 -12.85
N GLU A 133 -3.59 -14.79 -14.04
CA GLU A 133 -2.90 -14.48 -15.31
C GLU A 133 -2.87 -12.99 -15.67
N ASN A 134 -3.71 -12.18 -15.00
CA ASN A 134 -3.91 -10.76 -15.23
C ASN A 134 -3.35 -9.83 -14.14
N ILE A 135 -2.48 -10.30 -13.23
CA ILE A 135 -1.66 -9.43 -12.36
C ILE A 135 -0.41 -9.04 -13.16
#